data_AF-A0ABD5YC44-F1
#
_entry.id   AF-A0ABD5YC44-F1
#
_cell.length_a   1.000
_cell.length_b   1.000
_cell.length_c   1.000
_cell.angle_alpha   90.00
_cell.angle_beta   90.00
_cell.angle_gamma   90.00
#
_symmetry.space_group_name_H-M   'P 1'
#
loop_
_entity.id
_entity.type
_entity.pdbx_description
1 polymer ?
#
loop_
_entity_poly.entity_id
_entity_poly.type
_entity_poly.pdbx_seq_one_letter_code
_entity_poly.pdbx_strand_id
1 'polypeptide(L)'
;MRVTPETVRDERAWVRDRAPVVVPVINETRERLGALFETDVDPVTREAYRGEVDAVFADGEVAVNVAGCVALLRDLDVAGDYPGFVVDEVLGRELAATVAGGRPLSLLAQATFHFVDVRVSEDETADGAGTAGADDLDAALAAGFQTRLPGCEWRETKSPFAVGSAPEE
;
A
#
# COMPACT_ATOMS: atom_id res chain seq x y z
N MET A 1 7.12 20.83 -1.96
CA MET A 1 6.91 20.24 -0.62
C MET A 1 8.09 20.52 0.31
N ARG A 2 7.85 20.76 1.61
CA ARG A 2 8.88 20.77 2.67
C ARG A 2 8.43 19.80 3.76
N VAL A 3 9.19 18.72 4.00
CA VAL A 3 8.82 17.70 5.00
C VAL A 3 9.31 18.13 6.39
N THR A 4 8.39 18.28 7.33
CA THR A 4 8.69 18.53 8.76
C THR A 4 7.94 17.53 9.65
N PRO A 5 8.23 17.44 10.95
CA PRO A 5 7.46 16.60 11.87
C PRO A 5 5.95 16.95 11.92
N GLU A 6 5.58 18.20 11.67
CA GLU A 6 4.18 18.62 11.49
C GLU A 6 3.61 18.00 10.21
N THR A 7 4.30 18.14 9.07
CA THR A 7 3.88 17.52 7.81
C THR A 7 3.67 16.01 7.95
N VAL A 8 4.59 15.30 8.61
CA VAL A 8 4.45 13.85 8.81
C VAL A 8 3.21 13.51 9.64
N ARG A 9 2.85 14.32 10.65
CA ARG A 9 1.63 14.12 11.44
C ARG A 9 0.37 14.40 10.61
N ASP A 10 0.40 15.43 9.78
CA ASP A 10 -0.72 15.78 8.90
C ASP A 10 -0.93 14.69 7.83
N GLU A 11 0.14 14.19 7.21
CA GLU A 11 0.06 13.10 6.23
C GLU A 11 -0.39 11.79 6.89
N ARG A 12 0.05 11.49 8.12
CA ARG A 12 -0.49 10.35 8.89
C ARG A 12 -1.99 10.45 9.06
N ALA A 13 -2.50 11.63 9.43
CA ALA A 13 -3.93 11.85 9.61
C ALA A 13 -4.67 11.69 8.27
N TRP A 14 -4.13 12.25 7.19
CA TRP A 14 -4.70 12.13 5.86
C TRP A 14 -4.77 10.67 5.37
N VAL A 15 -3.68 9.91 5.48
CA VAL A 15 -3.64 8.48 5.11
C VAL A 15 -4.64 7.70 5.98
N ARG A 16 -4.68 7.95 7.29
CA ARG A 16 -5.64 7.30 8.20
C ARG A 16 -7.11 7.56 7.80
N ASP A 17 -7.41 8.77 7.35
CA ASP A 17 -8.76 9.18 6.94
C ASP A 17 -9.13 8.69 5.53
N ARG A 18 -8.15 8.23 4.73
CA ARG A 18 -8.34 7.59 3.42
C ARG A 18 -8.93 6.17 3.51
N ALA A 19 -9.18 5.66 4.72
CA ALA A 19 -9.77 4.32 4.95
C ALA A 19 -11.04 4.00 4.12
N PRO A 20 -11.98 4.92 3.86
CA PRO A 20 -13.15 4.64 3.01
C PRO A 20 -12.82 4.35 1.56
N VAL A 21 -11.65 4.76 1.06
CA VAL A 21 -11.17 4.53 -0.31
C VAL A 21 -10.23 3.33 -0.36
N VAL A 22 -9.24 3.28 0.53
CA VAL A 22 -8.18 2.24 0.48
C VAL A 22 -8.69 0.86 0.92
N VAL A 23 -9.58 0.77 1.92
CA VAL A 23 -10.02 -0.53 2.44
C VAL A 23 -10.84 -1.34 1.42
N PRO A 24 -11.79 -0.75 0.66
CA PRO A 24 -12.42 -1.44 -0.45
C PRO A 24 -11.42 -2.02 -1.46
N VAL A 25 -10.42 -1.22 -1.88
CA VAL A 25 -9.39 -1.65 -2.83
C VAL A 25 -8.55 -2.81 -2.26
N ILE A 26 -8.20 -2.75 -0.97
CA ILE A 26 -7.52 -3.87 -0.28
C ILE A 26 -8.36 -5.14 -0.36
N ASN A 27 -9.65 -5.08 -0.01
CA ASN A 27 -10.50 -6.26 0.05
C ASN A 27 -10.77 -6.85 -1.33
N GLU A 28 -10.97 -6.02 -2.35
CA GLU A 28 -11.05 -6.46 -3.75
C GLU A 28 -9.75 -7.14 -4.20
N THR A 29 -8.61 -6.58 -3.79
CA THR A 29 -7.28 -7.18 -4.05
C THR A 29 -7.14 -8.53 -3.37
N ARG A 30 -7.59 -8.67 -2.11
CA ARG A 30 -7.60 -9.93 -1.36
C ARG A 30 -8.44 -10.99 -2.06
N GLU A 31 -9.67 -10.66 -2.43
CA GLU A 31 -10.58 -11.57 -3.12
C GLU A 31 -9.97 -12.08 -4.44
N ARG A 32 -9.36 -11.18 -5.22
CA ARG A 32 -8.76 -11.56 -6.50
C ARG A 32 -7.50 -12.38 -6.36
N LEU A 33 -6.58 -11.99 -5.48
CA LEU A 33 -5.39 -12.78 -5.20
C LEU A 33 -5.77 -14.15 -4.62
N GLY A 34 -6.77 -14.19 -3.75
CA GLY A 34 -7.33 -15.44 -3.22
C GLY A 34 -7.84 -16.37 -4.32
N ALA A 35 -8.61 -15.84 -5.28
CA ALA A 35 -9.07 -16.61 -6.43
C ALA A 35 -7.93 -17.08 -7.34
N LEU A 36 -6.93 -16.23 -7.61
CA LEU A 36 -5.79 -16.54 -8.49
C LEU A 36 -4.84 -17.59 -7.89
N PHE A 37 -4.67 -17.58 -6.57
CA PHE A 37 -3.78 -18.47 -5.85
C PHE A 37 -4.51 -19.61 -5.12
N GLU A 38 -5.81 -19.75 -5.34
CA GLU A 38 -6.68 -20.76 -4.71
C GLU A 38 -6.51 -20.79 -3.18
N THR A 39 -6.50 -19.60 -2.57
CA THR A 39 -6.28 -19.39 -1.13
C THR A 39 -7.34 -18.44 -0.56
N ASP A 40 -7.60 -18.55 0.73
CA ASP A 40 -8.49 -17.63 1.43
C ASP A 40 -7.67 -16.51 2.08
N VAL A 41 -8.15 -15.28 1.96
CA VAL A 41 -7.51 -14.10 2.54
C VAL A 41 -8.58 -13.27 3.23
N ASP A 42 -8.58 -13.28 4.56
CA ASP A 42 -9.60 -12.62 5.37
C ASP A 42 -9.81 -11.14 4.98
N PRO A 43 -11.02 -10.58 5.01
CA PRO A 43 -11.22 -9.16 4.73
C PRO A 43 -10.65 -8.26 5.85
N VAL A 44 -10.32 -7.03 5.48
CA VAL A 44 -9.82 -5.97 6.36
C VAL A 44 -10.92 -5.02 6.77
N THR A 45 -10.94 -4.66 8.05
CA THR A 45 -11.80 -3.60 8.59
C THR A 45 -11.09 -2.24 8.54
N ARG A 46 -11.87 -1.15 8.54
CA ARG A 46 -11.33 0.21 8.60
C ARG A 46 -10.55 0.46 9.89
N GLU A 47 -10.96 -0.16 10.98
CA GLU A 47 -10.30 -0.08 12.28
C GLU A 47 -8.93 -0.75 12.23
N ALA A 48 -8.81 -1.94 11.62
CA ALA A 48 -7.54 -2.62 11.42
C ALA A 48 -6.59 -1.80 10.54
N TYR A 49 -7.09 -1.28 9.42
CA TYR A 49 -6.33 -0.37 8.55
C TYR A 49 -5.78 0.84 9.32
N ARG A 50 -6.63 1.54 10.06
CA ARG A 50 -6.24 2.72 10.85
C ARG A 50 -5.19 2.38 11.91
N GLY A 51 -5.32 1.24 12.58
CA GLY A 51 -4.32 0.74 13.53
C GLY A 51 -2.98 0.48 12.85
N GLU A 52 -2.99 -0.08 11.65
CA GLU A 52 -1.76 -0.34 10.91
C GLU A 52 -1.11 0.94 10.36
N VAL A 53 -1.90 1.94 9.94
CA VAL A 53 -1.39 3.28 9.63
C VAL A 53 -0.65 3.85 10.84
N ASP A 54 -1.22 3.73 12.03
CA ASP A 54 -0.58 4.21 13.26
C ASP A 54 0.75 3.49 13.52
N ALA A 55 0.82 2.18 13.26
CA ALA A 55 2.01 1.37 13.42
C ALA A 55 3.11 1.74 12.41
N VAL A 56 2.77 1.95 11.14
CA VAL A 56 3.71 2.38 10.09
C VAL A 56 4.31 3.75 10.44
N PHE A 57 3.47 4.70 10.85
CA PHE A 57 3.93 6.06 11.18
C PHE A 57 4.61 6.17 12.56
N ALA A 58 4.62 5.11 13.37
CA ALA A 58 5.38 5.08 14.62
C ALA A 58 6.89 4.90 14.39
N ASP A 59 7.29 4.34 13.26
CA ASP A 59 8.69 4.29 12.81
C ASP A 59 9.02 5.59 12.08
N GLY A 60 9.85 6.46 12.68
CA GLY A 60 10.15 7.78 12.15
C GLY A 60 10.89 7.77 10.80
N GLU A 61 11.72 6.76 10.55
CA GLU A 61 12.46 6.62 9.29
C GLU A 61 11.52 6.18 8.16
N VAL A 62 10.56 5.31 8.46
CA VAL A 62 9.50 4.93 7.51
C VAL A 62 8.52 6.10 7.30
N ALA A 63 8.06 6.72 8.38
CA ALA A 63 7.03 7.76 8.37
C ALA A 63 7.41 8.96 7.50
N VAL A 64 8.67 9.43 7.57
CA VAL A 64 9.13 10.58 6.77
C VAL A 64 9.11 10.27 5.27
N ASN A 65 9.44 9.04 4.88
CA ASN A 65 9.45 8.61 3.49
C ASN A 65 8.04 8.37 2.95
N VAL A 66 7.16 7.74 3.76
CA VAL A 66 5.73 7.58 3.42
C VAL A 66 5.08 8.95 3.23
N ALA A 67 5.25 9.88 4.17
CA ALA A 67 4.69 11.23 4.06
C ALA A 67 5.19 11.97 2.81
N GLY A 68 6.48 11.84 2.50
CA GLY A 68 7.07 12.43 1.30
C GLY A 68 6.47 11.87 0.01
N CYS A 69 6.35 10.55 -0.12
CA CYS A 69 5.79 9.93 -1.33
C CYS A 69 4.31 10.25 -1.49
N VAL A 70 3.53 10.20 -0.39
CA VAL A 70 2.10 10.54 -0.41
C VAL A 70 1.89 11.96 -0.89
N ALA A 71 2.58 12.94 -0.29
CA ALA A 71 2.41 14.34 -0.68
C ALA A 71 2.92 14.64 -2.09
N LEU A 72 3.96 13.93 -2.58
CA LEU A 72 4.40 14.07 -3.97
C LEU A 72 3.36 13.53 -4.95
N LEU A 73 2.85 12.31 -4.73
CA LEU A 73 1.86 11.69 -5.61
C LEU A 73 0.56 12.49 -5.69
N ARG A 74 0.11 13.06 -4.56
CA ARG A 74 -1.09 13.92 -4.51
C ARG A 74 -1.02 15.16 -5.39
N ASP A 75 0.18 15.68 -5.62
CA ASP A 75 0.40 16.91 -6.40
C ASP A 75 0.96 16.61 -7.80
N LEU A 76 1.36 15.36 -8.07
CA LEU A 76 2.03 14.97 -9.30
C LEU A 76 1.02 14.79 -10.42
N ASP A 77 1.19 15.56 -11.49
CA ASP A 77 0.28 15.55 -12.63
C ASP A 77 1.06 15.63 -13.95
N VAL A 78 0.49 15.06 -15.01
CA VAL A 78 1.01 15.16 -16.37
C VAL A 78 -0.14 15.44 -17.34
N ALA A 79 0.13 16.31 -18.32
CA ALA A 79 -0.90 16.73 -19.27
C ALA A 79 -1.46 15.54 -20.06
N GLY A 80 -2.77 15.32 -19.89
CA GLY A 80 -3.50 14.26 -20.58
C GLY A 80 -3.11 12.86 -20.15
N ASP A 81 -2.59 12.72 -18.93
CA ASP A 81 -2.22 11.43 -18.34
C ASP A 81 -1.41 10.56 -19.31
N TYR A 82 -0.31 11.15 -19.81
CA TYR A 82 0.44 10.59 -20.92
C TYR A 82 1.02 9.21 -20.55
N PRO A 83 0.67 8.11 -21.24
CA PRO A 83 1.05 6.75 -20.82
C PRO A 83 2.55 6.42 -20.82
N GLY A 84 3.39 7.33 -21.35
CA GLY A 84 4.85 7.22 -21.28
C GLY A 84 5.47 7.97 -20.10
N PHE A 85 4.66 8.69 -19.32
CA PHE A 85 5.04 9.24 -18.03
C PHE A 85 4.86 8.16 -16.98
N VAL A 86 5.91 7.88 -16.21
CA VAL A 86 5.98 6.72 -15.29
C VAL A 86 6.56 7.13 -13.93
N VAL A 87 6.55 8.42 -13.63
CA VAL A 87 7.18 8.95 -12.40
C VAL A 87 6.29 8.67 -11.19
N ASP A 88 5.00 8.85 -11.38
CA ASP A 88 3.91 8.40 -10.51
C ASP A 88 4.00 6.89 -10.23
N GLU A 89 4.17 6.06 -11.25
CA GLU A 89 4.34 4.61 -11.13
C GLU A 89 5.58 4.22 -10.30
N VAL A 90 6.69 4.93 -10.52
CA VAL A 90 7.91 4.74 -9.73
C VAL A 90 7.65 5.12 -8.27
N LEU A 91 6.98 6.25 -8.02
CA LEU A 91 6.68 6.72 -6.67
C LEU A 91 5.66 5.83 -5.96
N GLY A 92 4.61 5.38 -6.66
CA GLY A 92 3.59 4.46 -6.14
C GLY A 92 4.20 3.13 -5.74
N ARG A 93 5.04 2.55 -6.60
CA ARG A 93 5.79 1.33 -6.30
C ARG A 93 6.69 1.48 -5.07
N GLU A 94 7.43 2.59 -4.97
CA GLU A 94 8.30 2.82 -3.80
C GLU A 94 7.48 3.10 -2.52
N LEU A 95 6.33 3.78 -2.61
CA LEU A 95 5.41 3.98 -1.50
C LEU A 95 4.87 2.63 -0.98
N ALA A 96 4.38 1.76 -1.86
CA ALA A 96 3.90 0.43 -1.50
C ALA A 96 4.98 -0.38 -0.78
N ALA A 97 6.21 -0.37 -1.32
CA ALA A 97 7.36 -1.04 -0.72
C ALA A 97 7.67 -0.52 0.68
N THR A 98 7.68 0.81 0.84
CA THR A 98 8.00 1.50 2.09
C THR A 98 6.96 1.20 3.17
N VAL A 99 5.67 1.22 2.83
CA VAL A 99 4.58 0.89 3.75
C VAL A 99 4.65 -0.58 4.18
N ALA A 100 4.92 -1.51 3.25
CA ALA A 100 4.98 -2.93 3.56
C ALA A 100 6.15 -3.31 4.48
N GLY A 101 7.28 -2.61 4.33
CA GLY A 101 8.49 -2.77 5.15
C GLY A 101 9.61 -3.56 4.46
N GLY A 102 10.49 -4.17 5.26
CA GLY A 102 11.68 -4.88 4.77
C GLY A 102 11.36 -6.06 3.84
N ARG A 103 12.42 -6.64 3.24
CA ARG A 103 12.27 -7.87 2.45
C ARG A 103 11.84 -9.03 3.36
N PRO A 104 10.95 -9.93 2.91
CA PRO A 104 10.44 -10.05 1.54
C PRO A 104 9.24 -9.14 1.20
N LEU A 105 8.63 -8.49 2.19
CA LEU A 105 7.35 -7.77 2.03
C LEU A 105 7.42 -6.60 1.05
N SER A 106 8.50 -5.81 1.05
CA SER A 106 8.66 -4.73 0.06
C SER A 106 8.53 -5.25 -1.37
N LEU A 107 9.16 -6.37 -1.73
CA LEU A 107 9.07 -6.90 -3.10
C LEU A 107 7.64 -7.32 -3.45
N LEU A 108 6.98 -7.99 -2.52
CA LEU A 108 5.60 -8.44 -2.71
C LEU A 108 4.69 -7.24 -2.92
N ALA A 109 4.84 -6.18 -2.12
CA ALA A 109 4.05 -4.95 -2.27
C ALA A 109 4.31 -4.24 -3.60
N GLN A 110 5.55 -4.22 -4.10
CA GLN A 110 5.86 -3.68 -5.42
C GLN A 110 5.16 -4.46 -6.55
N ALA A 111 5.11 -5.78 -6.45
CA ALA A 111 4.40 -6.61 -7.42
C ALA A 111 2.88 -6.45 -7.29
N THR A 112 2.35 -6.39 -6.06
CA THR A 112 0.93 -6.15 -5.80
C THR A 112 0.49 -4.78 -6.26
N PHE A 113 1.33 -3.75 -6.16
CA PHE A 113 1.04 -2.41 -6.64
C PHE A 113 0.62 -2.42 -8.12
N HIS A 114 1.43 -2.96 -9.03
CA HIS A 114 1.07 -3.05 -10.45
C HIS A 114 -0.16 -3.94 -10.72
N PHE A 115 -0.49 -4.88 -9.82
CA PHE A 115 -1.73 -5.66 -9.93
C PHE A 115 -2.96 -4.84 -9.55
N VAL A 116 -2.85 -3.96 -8.56
CA VAL A 116 -3.92 -3.08 -8.09
C VAL A 116 -4.12 -1.91 -9.04
N ASP A 117 -3.02 -1.30 -9.50
CA ASP A 117 -3.00 -0.08 -10.30
C ASP A 117 -3.82 -0.18 -11.59
N VAL A 118 -3.67 -1.29 -12.33
CA VAL A 118 -4.44 -1.61 -13.55
C VAL A 118 -5.96 -1.55 -13.35
N ARG A 119 -6.45 -1.52 -12.10
CA ARG A 119 -7.86 -1.57 -11.73
C ARG A 119 -8.37 -0.28 -11.09
N VAL A 120 -7.50 0.52 -10.49
CA VAL A 120 -7.88 1.83 -9.95
C VAL A 120 -8.07 2.84 -11.09
N SER A 121 -7.31 2.68 -12.18
CA SER A 121 -7.46 3.44 -13.43
C SER A 121 -8.73 3.08 -14.25
N GLU A 122 -9.36 1.93 -14.01
CA GLU A 122 -10.58 1.48 -14.72
C GLU A 122 -11.88 2.11 -14.19
N ASP A 123 -11.84 2.94 -13.13
CA ASP A 123 -13.03 3.67 -12.66
C ASP A 123 -13.34 4.86 -13.59
N GLU A 124 -13.88 4.55 -14.77
CA GLU A 124 -14.35 5.48 -15.81
C GLU A 124 -15.40 6.50 -15.30
N THR A 125 -15.85 6.37 -14.05
CA THR A 125 -16.78 7.31 -13.40
C THR A 125 -16.09 8.47 -12.68
N ALA A 126 -14.77 8.41 -12.47
CA ALA A 126 -13.98 9.57 -12.13
C ALA A 126 -13.73 10.38 -13.41
N ASP A 127 -14.40 11.52 -13.57
CA ASP A 127 -14.26 12.47 -14.69
C ASP A 127 -12.83 13.06 -14.81
N GLY A 128 -11.77 12.25 -14.91
CA GLY A 128 -10.36 12.69 -15.01
C GLY A 128 -10.00 13.76 -13.98
N ALA A 129 -10.65 13.75 -12.81
CA ALA A 129 -10.67 14.87 -11.89
C ALA A 129 -9.54 14.81 -10.83
N GLY A 130 -8.73 13.75 -10.88
CA GLY A 130 -7.51 13.57 -10.09
C GLY A 130 -6.27 13.98 -10.89
N THR A 131 -5.17 14.20 -10.17
CA THR A 131 -3.84 14.32 -10.78
C THR A 131 -3.36 12.94 -11.25
N ALA A 132 -2.44 12.87 -12.22
CA ALA A 132 -1.87 11.59 -12.68
C ALA A 132 -1.33 10.69 -11.55
N GLY A 133 -0.82 11.23 -10.44
CA GLY A 133 -0.37 10.43 -9.30
C GLY A 133 -1.45 10.01 -8.29
N ALA A 134 -2.72 10.39 -8.47
CA ALA A 134 -3.75 10.24 -7.44
C ALA A 134 -4.29 8.79 -7.34
N ASP A 135 -4.46 8.10 -8.46
CA ASP A 135 -4.81 6.68 -8.52
C ASP A 135 -3.65 5.80 -8.10
N ASP A 136 -2.44 6.08 -8.59
CA ASP A 136 -1.19 5.43 -8.17
C ASP A 136 -0.98 5.50 -6.66
N LEU A 137 -1.34 6.62 -6.03
CA LEU A 137 -1.32 6.79 -4.58
C LEU A 137 -2.27 5.82 -3.87
N ASP A 138 -3.52 5.74 -4.31
CA ASP A 138 -4.50 4.85 -3.67
C ASP A 138 -4.12 3.37 -3.91
N ALA A 139 -3.63 3.03 -5.11
CA ALA A 139 -3.11 1.71 -5.44
C ALA A 139 -1.90 1.33 -4.57
N ALA A 140 -0.96 2.26 -4.38
CA ALA A 140 0.22 2.04 -3.55
C ALA A 140 -0.12 1.85 -2.07
N LEU A 141 -1.03 2.66 -1.53
CA LEU A 141 -1.52 2.50 -0.16
C LEU A 141 -2.22 1.16 0.01
N ALA A 142 -3.09 0.77 -0.94
CA ALA A 142 -3.75 -0.52 -0.90
C ALA A 142 -2.75 -1.68 -0.94
N ALA A 143 -1.82 -1.70 -1.90
CA ALA A 143 -0.83 -2.75 -2.04
C ALA A 143 0.11 -2.85 -0.83
N GLY A 144 0.60 -1.72 -0.32
CA GLY A 144 1.46 -1.66 0.85
C GLY A 144 0.78 -2.20 2.11
N PHE A 145 -0.42 -1.69 2.44
CA PHE A 145 -1.15 -2.14 3.63
C PHE A 145 -1.67 -3.57 3.49
N GLN A 146 -2.14 -3.98 2.30
CA GLN A 146 -2.53 -5.36 2.01
C GLN A 146 -1.41 -6.34 2.37
N THR A 147 -0.18 -6.02 1.96
CA THR A 147 0.99 -6.87 2.16
C THR A 147 1.41 -6.93 3.63
N ARG A 148 1.04 -5.92 4.42
CA ARG A 148 1.43 -5.79 5.83
C ARG A 148 0.39 -6.35 6.80
N LEU A 149 -0.89 -6.12 6.54
CA LEU A 149 -2.01 -6.57 7.37
C LEU A 149 -2.07 -8.11 7.46
N PRO A 150 -2.59 -8.67 8.57
CA PRO A 150 -2.79 -10.12 8.73
C PRO A 150 -3.86 -10.66 7.75
N GLY A 151 -4.01 -11.99 7.68
CA GLY A 151 -4.99 -12.68 6.83
C GLY A 151 -4.38 -13.59 5.77
N CYS A 152 -3.05 -13.76 5.74
CA CYS A 152 -2.40 -14.68 4.81
C CYS A 152 -1.63 -15.75 5.59
N GLU A 153 -2.05 -17.01 5.46
CA GLU A 153 -1.66 -18.12 6.34
C GLU A 153 -0.14 -18.32 6.47
N TRP A 154 0.62 -18.08 5.39
CA TRP A 154 2.07 -18.25 5.41
C TRP A 154 2.79 -17.24 6.32
N ARG A 155 2.15 -16.10 6.62
CA ARG A 155 2.67 -15.09 7.57
C ARG A 155 2.23 -15.36 9.01
N GLU A 156 1.24 -16.21 9.20
CA GLU A 156 0.66 -16.52 10.52
C GLU A 156 1.23 -17.80 11.13
N THR A 157 1.87 -18.63 10.31
CA THR A 157 2.51 -19.87 10.71
C THR A 157 4.03 -19.74 10.75
N LYS A 158 4.69 -20.63 11.50
CA LYS A 158 6.15 -20.71 11.49
C LYS A 158 6.63 -21.09 10.08
N SER A 159 7.61 -20.36 9.57
CA SER A 159 8.21 -20.67 8.26
C SER A 159 8.79 -22.09 8.25
N PRO A 160 8.38 -22.96 7.31
CA PRO A 160 8.94 -24.31 7.18
C PRO A 160 10.40 -24.31 6.70
N PHE A 161 10.91 -23.15 6.27
CA PHE A 161 12.29 -22.94 5.84
C PHE A 161 13.22 -22.51 6.99
N ALA A 162 12.70 -22.33 8.21
CA ALA A 162 13.53 -22.04 9.38
C ALA A 162 14.35 -23.27 9.78
N VAL A 163 15.67 -23.20 9.61
CA VAL A 163 16.59 -24.26 10.06
C VAL A 163 17.01 -23.97 11.51
N GLY A 164 16.62 -24.82 12.46
CA GLY A 164 17.11 -24.78 13.85
C GLY A 164 16.06 -24.55 14.96
N SER A 165 14.96 -25.31 14.94
CA SER A 165 14.05 -25.37 16.10
C SER A 165 13.50 -26.78 16.30
N ALA A 166 14.38 -27.75 16.52
CA ALA A 166 13.98 -29.00 17.16
C ALA A 166 13.89 -28.72 18.67
N PRO A 167 12.80 -29.13 19.37
CA PRO A 167 12.87 -29.28 20.82
C PRO A 167 13.97 -30.29 21.12
N GLU A 168 14.84 -30.00 22.08
CA GLU A 168 15.70 -31.02 22.68
C GLU A 168 14.78 -32.12 23.26
N GLU A 169 14.93 -33.36 22.79
CA GLU A 169 14.31 -34.56 23.37
C GLU A 169 14.96 -34.93 24.72
#